data_AF-A0A5B8RCG8-F1
#
_entry.id   AF-A0A5B8RCG8-F1
#
_cell.length_a   1.000
_cell.length_b   1.000
_cell.length_c   1.000
_cell.angle_alpha   90.00
_cell.angle_beta   90.00
_cell.angle_gamma   90.00
#
_symmetry.space_group_name_H-M   'P 1'
#
loop_
_entity.id
_entity.type
_entity.pdbx_description
1 polymer ?
#
loop_
_entity_poly.entity_id
_entity_poly.type
_entity_poly.pdbx_seq_one_letter_code
_entity_poly.pdbx_strand_id
1 'polypeptide(L)'
;MPGAHVTLGVERAADGVGDGFQVDLPVRPDRRPLTVRQTGELGGGAAFDVPALGTPVRPGSLRRTLVLADRPGLVRMAAGLDYLLAYPHACTEQRISRARGLLAANELLGLLRPDTATTLIDRHVRNTLAYLDEVVREDGYVTFWPGSGDGQVGLTAWTYLFLLEADDAGYRVEPALRERVRSALRRALRGDYSHFLDSYTERSMALTALARGGDLDAGYAAELARRTQFLPQEALAHVTRALAGEQDPSPAVLKRLEETLWDGLIFKLRHGNTVYAGLKDRQTQDSPLILPSETRTVAQTLRAASAVPGSGERERILADALVTLGRDDGWGTTNANAEAILALNDFLLAGESATRPVTVSAQWDNTSRTIRVGGNRPVTATPLPSPGQVSLSAPALGDGRSLAVMAQSRYVPLQRGDRVAAQSHGFVVERSLVRVGGDDTADRRVALDTAGTAVDFTVGDVVEDRLTLVNPEERHHVAVVVPLAAGMEPLNPELDTAPPEATPGRPLTLAPAHVARLDDRVAFYYETLPKGTYEFAFRLRPQVPGQFVQPAAYAEMMYQEEVRGHGNGALIRIRRPDGG
;
A
#
# COMPACT_ATOMS: atom_id res chain seq x y z
N MET A 1 8.93 9.67 -14.12
CA MET A 1 10.04 9.23 -13.24
C MET A 1 11.30 9.96 -13.68
N PRO A 2 12.32 10.17 -12.83
CA PRO A 2 13.62 10.59 -13.36
C PRO A 2 14.06 9.56 -14.41
N GLY A 3 14.32 10.04 -15.61
CA GLY A 3 14.79 9.26 -16.74
C GLY A 3 16.04 9.93 -17.30
N ALA A 4 16.93 9.13 -17.86
CA ALA A 4 18.00 9.65 -18.69
C ALA A 4 17.50 9.61 -20.14
N HIS A 5 17.63 10.73 -20.84
CA HIS A 5 17.34 10.81 -22.27
C HIS A 5 18.65 10.67 -23.02
N VAL A 6 18.78 9.61 -23.82
CA VAL A 6 19.91 9.43 -24.72
C VAL A 6 19.43 9.78 -26.12
N THR A 7 19.95 10.87 -26.68
CA THR A 7 19.64 11.28 -28.06
C THR A 7 20.84 10.95 -28.94
N LEU A 8 20.59 10.29 -30.07
CA LEU A 8 21.60 10.04 -31.09
C LEU A 8 21.11 10.64 -32.41
N GLY A 9 21.91 11.53 -32.98
CA GLY A 9 21.71 12.08 -34.31
C GLY A 9 22.83 11.64 -35.25
N VAL A 10 22.49 11.41 -36.51
CA VAL A 10 23.43 11.12 -37.59
C VAL A 10 23.21 12.15 -38.68
N GLU A 11 24.29 12.75 -39.16
CA GLU A 11 24.27 13.65 -40.30
C GLU A 11 25.13 13.09 -41.42
N ARG A 12 24.60 13.05 -42.63
CA ARG A 12 25.35 12.65 -43.82
C ARG A 12 26.19 13.83 -44.30
N ALA A 13 27.50 13.74 -44.12
CA ALA A 13 28.44 14.81 -44.44
C ALA A 13 28.45 15.29 -45.91
N ALA A 14 27.99 14.46 -46.86
CA ALA A 14 28.01 14.78 -48.29
C ALA A 14 26.96 15.84 -48.69
N ASP A 15 25.84 15.92 -47.96
CA ASP A 15 24.70 16.78 -48.32
C ASP A 15 23.97 17.38 -47.10
N GLY A 16 24.47 17.15 -45.88
CA GLY A 16 23.95 17.74 -44.64
C GLY A 16 22.59 17.19 -44.20
N VAL A 17 22.13 16.07 -44.79
CA VAL A 17 20.86 15.45 -44.38
C VAL A 17 21.05 14.73 -43.05
N GLY A 18 20.25 15.11 -42.05
CA GLY A 18 20.28 14.52 -40.71
C GLY A 18 19.05 13.67 -40.40
N ASP A 19 19.24 12.69 -39.51
CA ASP A 19 18.18 11.93 -38.84
C ASP A 19 18.59 11.66 -37.39
N GLY A 20 17.67 11.28 -36.51
CA GLY A 20 17.99 10.98 -35.12
C GLY A 20 16.87 10.29 -34.35
N PHE A 21 17.25 9.67 -33.23
CA PHE A 21 16.31 9.05 -32.31
C PHE A 21 16.66 9.36 -30.85
N GLN A 22 15.65 9.24 -29.98
CA GLN A 22 15.80 9.35 -28.54
C GLN A 22 15.38 8.04 -27.88
N VAL A 23 16.15 7.62 -26.86
CA VAL A 23 15.80 6.52 -25.97
C VAL A 23 15.68 7.04 -24.55
N ASP A 24 14.55 6.71 -23.91
CA ASP A 24 14.29 7.03 -22.51
C ASP A 24 14.66 5.85 -21.63
N LEU A 25 15.67 6.04 -20.77
CA LEU A 25 16.12 5.03 -19.83
C LEU A 25 15.53 5.31 -18.43
N PRO A 26 14.73 4.40 -17.86
CA PRO A 26 14.18 4.59 -16.53
C PRO A 26 15.30 4.50 -15.48
N VAL A 27 15.45 5.54 -14.66
CA VAL A 27 16.44 5.55 -13.57
C VAL A 27 15.75 5.24 -12.25
N ARG A 28 16.08 4.09 -11.67
CA ARG A 28 15.61 3.66 -10.35
C ARG A 28 16.64 4.00 -9.26
N PRO A 29 16.22 4.35 -8.04
CA PRO A 29 17.11 4.42 -6.89
C PRO A 29 17.82 3.09 -6.63
N ASP A 30 19.11 3.15 -6.31
CA ASP A 30 19.95 2.01 -5.94
C ASP A 30 19.68 1.49 -4.51
N ARG A 31 18.78 2.15 -3.78
CA ARG A 31 18.29 1.75 -2.46
C ARG A 31 16.89 2.32 -2.25
N ARG A 32 16.13 1.71 -1.33
CA ARG A 32 14.81 2.23 -0.93
C ARG A 32 14.94 3.70 -0.45
N PRO A 33 14.16 4.63 -1.02
CA PRO A 33 14.05 5.98 -0.48
C PRO A 33 13.56 5.94 0.97
N LEU A 34 14.09 6.83 1.81
CA LEU A 34 13.59 7.03 3.15
C LEU A 34 12.40 7.99 3.11
N THR A 35 11.40 7.71 3.94
CA THR A 35 10.27 8.59 4.20
C THR A 35 10.29 8.98 5.67
N VAL A 36 10.35 10.27 5.94
CA VAL A 36 10.24 10.84 7.29
C VAL A 36 8.97 11.65 7.34
N ARG A 37 8.13 11.38 8.34
CA ARG A 37 6.88 12.09 8.56
C ARG A 37 6.82 12.58 9.99
N GLN A 38 6.21 13.74 10.16
CA GLN A 38 5.93 14.31 11.46
C GLN A 38 4.56 14.96 11.37
N THR A 39 3.68 14.60 12.28
CA THR A 39 2.38 15.24 12.44
C THR A 39 2.30 16.02 13.74
N GLY A 40 1.39 16.98 13.82
CA GLY A 40 1.14 17.72 15.04
C GLY A 40 0.12 18.82 14.85
N GLU A 41 0.06 19.71 15.83
CA GLU A 41 -0.91 20.80 15.88
C GLU A 41 -0.20 22.15 15.94
N LEU A 42 -0.72 23.13 15.21
CA LEU A 42 -0.25 24.51 15.19
C LEU A 42 -1.36 25.43 15.70
N GLY A 43 -1.16 26.00 16.89
CA GLY A 43 -2.14 26.84 17.58
C GLY A 43 -1.56 27.43 18.86
N GLY A 44 -2.34 28.25 19.56
CA GLY A 44 -1.94 28.81 20.87
C GLY A 44 -0.75 29.78 20.85
N GLY A 45 -0.31 30.25 19.69
CA GLY A 45 0.82 31.18 19.53
C GLY A 45 2.21 30.53 19.58
N ALA A 46 2.29 29.20 19.77
CA ALA A 46 3.54 28.45 19.72
C ALA A 46 3.95 28.13 18.28
N ALA A 47 5.25 28.09 18.02
CA ALA A 47 5.78 27.61 16.74
C ALA A 47 5.77 26.08 16.68
N PHE A 48 5.61 25.54 15.47
CA PHE A 48 5.79 24.12 15.19
C PHE A 48 7.06 23.91 14.37
N ASP A 49 8.06 23.25 14.95
CA ASP A 49 9.34 23.00 14.31
C ASP A 49 9.39 21.61 13.66
N VAL A 50 9.71 21.60 12.37
CA VAL A 50 10.06 20.39 11.63
C VAL A 50 11.58 20.31 11.58
N PRO A 51 12.22 19.27 12.15
CA PRO A 51 13.66 19.19 12.24
C PRO A 51 14.31 19.04 10.85
N ALA A 52 15.61 19.31 10.80
CA ALA A 52 16.43 18.97 9.65
C ALA A 52 16.50 17.45 9.46
N LEU A 53 16.71 17.01 8.22
CA LEU A 53 16.86 15.59 7.92
C LEU A 53 18.16 15.03 8.52
N GLY A 54 18.04 13.94 9.28
CA GLY A 54 19.17 13.33 10.01
C GLY A 54 20.19 12.59 9.14
N THR A 55 19.94 12.42 7.83
CA THR A 55 20.91 11.80 6.92
C THR A 55 21.11 12.66 5.67
N PRO A 56 22.35 12.73 5.14
CA PRO A 56 22.62 13.47 3.91
C PRO A 56 21.77 12.98 2.74
N VAL A 57 21.16 13.92 2.03
CA VAL A 57 20.24 13.65 0.92
C VAL A 57 21.01 13.62 -0.39
N ARG A 58 20.70 12.63 -1.26
CA ARG A 58 21.22 12.61 -2.62
C ARG A 58 20.65 13.80 -3.42
N PRO A 59 21.47 14.58 -4.13
CA PRO A 59 21.01 15.73 -4.92
C PRO A 59 19.84 15.37 -5.85
N GLY A 60 18.84 16.26 -5.93
CA GLY A 60 17.64 16.09 -6.77
C GLY A 60 16.61 15.07 -6.27
N SER A 61 16.92 14.27 -5.25
CA SER A 61 16.03 13.22 -4.75
C SER A 61 15.01 13.69 -3.72
N LEU A 62 15.25 14.83 -3.06
CA LEU A 62 14.36 15.34 -2.02
C LEU A 62 13.00 15.72 -2.60
N ARG A 63 11.94 15.21 -1.97
CA ARG A 63 10.57 15.72 -2.08
C ARG A 63 10.06 15.92 -0.67
N ARG A 64 9.92 17.19 -0.26
CA ARG A 64 9.34 17.54 1.04
C ARG A 64 8.08 18.36 0.82
N THR A 65 7.02 17.98 1.51
CA THR A 65 5.70 18.60 1.41
C THR A 65 5.21 18.91 2.81
N LEU A 66 4.73 20.13 3.01
CA LEU A 66 3.98 20.54 4.17
C LEU A 66 2.50 20.51 3.85
N VAL A 67 1.73 19.77 4.63
CA VAL A 67 0.27 19.73 4.58
C VAL A 67 -0.26 20.43 5.82
N LEU A 68 -1.07 21.46 5.61
CA LEU A 68 -1.81 22.15 6.67
C LEU A 68 -3.30 21.89 6.45
N ALA A 69 -4.02 21.54 7.51
CA ALA A 69 -5.46 21.39 7.45
C ALA A 69 -6.12 22.08 8.64
N ASP A 70 -7.36 22.51 8.45
CA ASP A 70 -8.19 23.06 9.53
C ASP A 70 -8.77 21.99 10.45
N ARG A 71 -8.61 20.71 10.09
CA ARG A 71 -9.08 19.54 10.83
C ARG A 71 -8.06 18.40 10.75
N PRO A 72 -7.83 17.66 11.86
CA PRO A 72 -6.84 16.58 11.91
C PRO A 72 -7.14 15.40 10.98
N GLY A 73 -8.42 15.08 10.75
CA GLY A 73 -8.80 13.99 9.85
C GLY A 73 -8.30 14.15 8.41
N LEU A 74 -8.23 15.38 7.89
CA LEU A 74 -7.71 15.64 6.55
C LEU A 74 -6.21 15.37 6.43
N VAL A 75 -5.44 15.64 7.50
CA VAL A 75 -4.01 15.29 7.55
C VAL A 75 -3.83 13.78 7.59
N ARG A 76 -4.64 13.05 8.36
CA ARG A 76 -4.60 11.57 8.39
C ARG A 76 -4.95 10.96 7.04
N MET A 77 -5.99 11.47 6.38
CA MET A 77 -6.36 11.04 5.02
C MET A 77 -5.24 11.35 4.02
N ALA A 78 -4.61 12.53 4.10
CA ALA A 78 -3.47 12.87 3.24
C ALA A 78 -2.28 11.91 3.43
N ALA A 79 -1.97 11.55 4.68
CA ALA A 79 -0.94 10.56 4.99
C ALA A 79 -1.27 9.18 4.41
N GLY A 80 -2.53 8.73 4.57
CA GLY A 80 -2.99 7.46 4.02
C GLY A 80 -3.01 7.41 2.50
N LEU A 81 -3.40 8.50 1.82
CA LEU A 81 -3.32 8.60 0.35
C LEU A 81 -1.88 8.51 -0.14
N ASP A 82 -0.95 9.20 0.53
CA ASP A 82 0.47 9.13 0.20
C ASP A 82 1.05 7.73 0.47
N TYR A 83 0.60 7.03 1.52
CA TYR A 83 0.94 5.63 1.77
C TYR A 83 0.47 4.74 0.61
N LEU A 84 -0.82 4.82 0.23
CA LEU A 84 -1.39 4.03 -0.86
C LEU A 84 -0.65 4.26 -2.19
N LEU A 85 -0.33 5.51 -2.51
CA LEU A 85 0.39 5.87 -3.74
C LEU A 85 1.86 5.41 -3.74
N ALA A 86 2.50 5.32 -2.57
CA ALA A 86 3.90 4.94 -2.44
C ALA A 86 4.11 3.43 -2.28
N TYR A 87 3.06 2.67 -1.96
CA TYR A 87 3.15 1.25 -1.63
C TYR A 87 3.77 0.41 -2.77
N PRO A 88 4.84 -0.38 -2.50
CA PRO A 88 5.72 -0.90 -3.55
C PRO A 88 5.22 -2.20 -4.21
N HIS A 89 4.33 -2.94 -3.55
CA HIS A 89 3.74 -4.15 -4.11
C HIS A 89 2.38 -3.86 -4.72
N ALA A 90 1.84 -4.83 -5.45
CA ALA A 90 0.63 -4.65 -6.24
C ALA A 90 -0.16 -5.95 -6.37
N CYS A 91 -0.40 -6.65 -5.25
CA CYS A 91 -1.40 -7.70 -5.21
C CYS A 91 -2.80 -7.12 -5.43
N THR A 92 -3.81 -7.97 -5.64
CA THR A 92 -5.18 -7.55 -5.91
C THR A 92 -5.75 -6.62 -4.84
N GLU A 93 -5.58 -6.97 -3.56
CA GLU A 93 -6.03 -6.14 -2.44
C GLU A 93 -5.41 -4.74 -2.49
N GLN A 94 -4.10 -4.64 -2.72
CA GLN A 94 -3.38 -3.37 -2.66
C GLN A 94 -3.80 -2.45 -3.82
N ARG A 95 -4.08 -3.04 -4.99
CA ARG A 95 -4.61 -2.34 -6.16
C ARG A 95 -6.02 -1.83 -5.93
N ILE A 96 -6.88 -2.65 -5.33
CA ILE A 96 -8.26 -2.30 -4.98
C ILE A 96 -8.26 -1.20 -3.92
N SER A 97 -7.56 -1.41 -2.79
CA SER A 97 -7.44 -0.43 -1.70
C SER A 97 -6.95 0.93 -2.20
N ARG A 98 -5.94 0.95 -3.08
CA ARG A 98 -5.47 2.18 -3.73
C ARG A 98 -6.56 2.81 -4.60
N ALA A 99 -7.18 2.06 -5.50
CA ALA A 99 -8.15 2.61 -6.44
C ALA A 99 -9.40 3.15 -5.72
N ARG A 100 -9.96 2.37 -4.77
CA ARG A 100 -11.11 2.77 -3.95
C ARG A 100 -10.81 3.99 -3.10
N GLY A 101 -9.67 4.02 -2.41
CA GLY A 101 -9.27 5.17 -1.59
C GLY A 101 -9.08 6.46 -2.41
N LEU A 102 -8.50 6.36 -3.61
CA LEU A 102 -8.33 7.50 -4.51
C LEU A 102 -9.67 7.99 -5.10
N LEU A 103 -10.58 7.08 -5.46
CA LEU A 103 -11.93 7.42 -5.91
C LEU A 103 -12.72 8.13 -4.81
N ALA A 104 -12.72 7.57 -3.59
CA ALA A 104 -13.44 8.14 -2.46
C ALA A 104 -12.94 9.55 -2.12
N ALA A 105 -11.62 9.73 -2.07
CA ALA A 105 -11.00 11.01 -1.71
C ALA A 105 -10.64 11.88 -2.92
N ASN A 106 -11.38 11.79 -4.04
CA ASN A 106 -11.10 12.54 -5.26
C ASN A 106 -10.97 14.06 -5.03
N GLU A 107 -11.90 14.65 -4.27
CA GLU A 107 -11.87 16.08 -3.95
C GLU A 107 -10.64 16.47 -3.12
N LEU A 108 -10.34 15.69 -2.08
CA LEU A 108 -9.16 15.88 -1.24
C LEU A 108 -7.88 15.76 -2.07
N LEU A 109 -7.79 14.75 -2.94
CA LEU A 109 -6.64 14.55 -3.81
C LEU A 109 -6.48 15.73 -4.78
N GLY A 110 -7.59 16.29 -5.29
CA GLY A 110 -7.60 17.51 -6.10
C GLY A 110 -7.03 18.73 -5.36
N LEU A 111 -7.30 18.86 -4.05
CA LEU A 111 -6.72 19.93 -3.22
C LEU A 111 -5.23 19.70 -2.91
N LEU A 112 -4.81 18.44 -2.73
CA LEU A 112 -3.42 18.07 -2.40
C LEU A 112 -2.51 18.05 -3.64
N ARG A 113 -3.05 17.69 -4.81
CA ARG A 113 -2.31 17.42 -6.05
C ARG A 113 -3.09 17.89 -7.29
N PRO A 114 -3.41 19.20 -7.41
CA PRO A 114 -4.31 19.72 -8.44
C PRO A 114 -3.88 19.36 -9.87
N ASP A 115 -2.58 19.34 -10.15
CA ASP A 115 -2.07 19.09 -11.51
C ASP A 115 -2.07 17.61 -11.91
N THR A 116 -2.25 16.67 -10.97
CA THR A 116 -2.06 15.24 -11.24
C THR A 116 -3.18 14.34 -10.73
N ALA A 117 -4.08 14.84 -9.89
CA ALA A 117 -5.12 14.04 -9.24
C ALA A 117 -5.93 13.19 -10.23
N THR A 118 -6.50 13.80 -11.26
CA THR A 118 -7.31 13.11 -12.28
C THR A 118 -6.52 12.01 -12.99
N THR A 119 -5.30 12.30 -13.43
CA THR A 119 -4.45 11.31 -14.11
C THR A 119 -4.02 10.17 -13.19
N LEU A 120 -3.76 10.47 -11.90
CA LEU A 120 -3.44 9.45 -10.91
C LEU A 120 -4.62 8.51 -10.69
N ILE A 121 -5.83 9.04 -10.49
CA ILE A 121 -7.05 8.26 -10.30
C ILE A 121 -7.30 7.39 -11.53
N ASP A 122 -7.37 8.00 -12.72
CA ASP A 122 -7.69 7.29 -13.97
C ASP A 122 -6.71 6.14 -14.22
N ARG A 123 -5.40 6.40 -14.08
CA ARG A 123 -4.37 5.36 -14.24
C ARG A 123 -4.57 4.22 -13.26
N HIS A 124 -4.80 4.49 -11.99
CA HIS A 124 -4.91 3.44 -10.98
C HIS A 124 -6.22 2.66 -11.11
N VAL A 125 -7.34 3.31 -11.43
CA VAL A 125 -8.62 2.62 -11.65
C VAL A 125 -8.54 1.73 -12.89
N ARG A 126 -8.07 2.24 -14.03
CA ARG A 126 -7.94 1.44 -15.26
C ARG A 126 -6.98 0.27 -15.11
N ASN A 127 -5.83 0.49 -14.47
CA ASN A 127 -4.86 -0.58 -14.23
C ASN A 127 -5.39 -1.64 -13.27
N THR A 128 -6.24 -1.26 -12.29
CA THR A 128 -6.90 -2.22 -11.43
C THR A 128 -7.96 -3.01 -12.20
N LEU A 129 -8.83 -2.35 -12.98
CA LEU A 129 -9.84 -3.01 -13.81
C LEU A 129 -9.22 -4.03 -14.77
N ALA A 130 -8.16 -3.66 -15.49
CA ALA A 130 -7.48 -4.55 -16.43
C ALA A 130 -6.82 -5.76 -15.72
N TYR A 131 -6.31 -5.57 -14.50
CA TYR A 131 -5.67 -6.64 -13.74
C TYR A 131 -6.67 -7.67 -13.20
N LEU A 132 -7.97 -7.33 -13.08
CA LEU A 132 -8.98 -8.26 -12.58
C LEU A 132 -9.16 -9.50 -13.47
N ASP A 133 -8.85 -9.40 -14.76
CA ASP A 133 -8.90 -10.54 -15.69
C ASP A 133 -7.89 -11.64 -15.33
N GLU A 134 -6.82 -11.30 -14.61
CA GLU A 134 -5.78 -12.25 -14.19
C GLU A 134 -6.08 -12.94 -12.85
N VAL A 135 -6.98 -12.38 -12.03
CA VAL A 135 -7.17 -12.76 -10.61
C VAL A 135 -8.60 -13.13 -10.25
N VAL A 136 -9.57 -12.88 -11.13
CA VAL A 136 -10.94 -13.36 -10.97
C VAL A 136 -11.05 -14.73 -11.63
N ARG A 137 -11.28 -15.76 -10.82
CA ARG A 137 -11.41 -17.14 -11.29
C ARG A 137 -12.67 -17.35 -12.13
N GLU A 138 -12.75 -18.50 -12.80
CA GLU A 138 -13.94 -18.91 -13.55
C GLU A 138 -15.20 -18.99 -12.68
N ASP A 139 -15.05 -19.44 -11.43
CA ASP A 139 -16.10 -19.45 -10.42
C ASP A 139 -16.35 -18.08 -9.77
N GLY A 140 -15.68 -17.02 -10.23
CA GLY A 140 -15.86 -15.64 -9.81
C GLY A 140 -15.24 -15.24 -8.48
N TYR A 141 -14.62 -16.17 -7.74
CA TYR A 141 -13.85 -15.80 -6.55
C TYR A 141 -12.54 -15.13 -6.94
N VAL A 142 -12.08 -14.21 -6.09
CA VAL A 142 -10.93 -13.35 -6.36
C VAL A 142 -9.73 -13.77 -5.52
N THR A 143 -8.57 -13.84 -6.15
CA THR A 143 -7.30 -14.24 -5.55
C THR A 143 -6.40 -13.03 -5.28
N PHE A 144 -5.46 -13.15 -4.34
CA PHE A 144 -4.48 -12.09 -4.07
C PHE A 144 -3.49 -11.92 -5.23
N TRP A 145 -3.13 -13.02 -5.88
CA TRP A 145 -2.20 -13.06 -7.00
C TRP A 145 -2.74 -13.94 -8.14
N PRO A 146 -2.27 -13.72 -9.39
CA PRO A 146 -2.72 -14.51 -10.53
C PRO A 146 -2.42 -15.99 -10.30
N GLY A 147 -3.44 -16.83 -10.44
CA GLY A 147 -3.34 -18.28 -10.26
C GLY A 147 -3.13 -18.77 -8.82
N SER A 148 -3.27 -17.92 -7.79
CA SER A 148 -3.07 -18.34 -6.39
C SER A 148 -4.35 -18.83 -5.71
N GLY A 149 -4.30 -20.00 -5.07
CA GLY A 149 -5.32 -20.47 -4.12
C GLY A 149 -6.75 -20.62 -4.68
N ASP A 150 -7.71 -20.76 -3.77
CA ASP A 150 -9.13 -20.95 -4.13
C ASP A 150 -9.91 -19.63 -4.32
N GLY A 151 -9.27 -18.50 -4.04
CA GLY A 151 -9.94 -17.20 -3.92
C GLY A 151 -10.54 -16.99 -2.53
N GLN A 152 -10.84 -15.74 -2.20
CA GLN A 152 -11.35 -15.36 -0.88
C GLN A 152 -12.62 -14.53 -1.01
N VAL A 153 -13.61 -14.80 -0.17
CA VAL A 153 -14.90 -14.13 -0.24
C VAL A 153 -14.77 -12.67 0.18
N GLY A 154 -13.96 -12.37 1.19
CA GLY A 154 -13.66 -10.99 1.61
C GLY A 154 -13.07 -10.14 0.47
N LEU A 155 -12.05 -10.65 -0.23
CA LEU A 155 -11.44 -9.98 -1.38
C LEU A 155 -12.40 -9.89 -2.57
N THR A 156 -13.24 -10.90 -2.78
CA THR A 156 -14.32 -10.90 -3.78
C THR A 156 -15.33 -9.79 -3.49
N ALA A 157 -15.70 -9.60 -2.22
CA ALA A 157 -16.63 -8.55 -1.80
C ALA A 157 -16.05 -7.15 -2.06
N TRP A 158 -14.77 -6.94 -1.75
CA TRP A 158 -14.08 -5.68 -2.04
C TRP A 158 -13.92 -5.42 -3.53
N THR A 159 -13.69 -6.46 -4.32
CA THR A 159 -13.67 -6.36 -5.77
C THR A 159 -15.02 -5.93 -6.30
N TYR A 160 -16.11 -6.53 -5.82
CA TYR A 160 -17.46 -6.12 -6.23
C TYR A 160 -17.75 -4.66 -5.86
N LEU A 161 -17.42 -4.23 -4.64
CA LEU A 161 -17.56 -2.84 -4.21
C LEU A 161 -16.77 -1.89 -5.11
N PHE A 162 -15.52 -2.22 -5.45
CA PHE A 162 -14.72 -1.44 -6.39
C PHE A 162 -15.36 -1.37 -7.79
N LEU A 163 -15.90 -2.48 -8.30
CA LEU A 163 -16.58 -2.49 -9.60
C LEU A 163 -17.84 -1.61 -9.63
N LEU A 164 -18.53 -1.47 -8.50
CA LEU A 164 -19.65 -0.53 -8.36
C LEU A 164 -19.16 0.92 -8.28
N GLU A 165 -18.16 1.19 -7.44
CA GLU A 165 -17.57 2.53 -7.26
C GLU A 165 -16.94 3.06 -8.55
N ALA A 166 -16.30 2.20 -9.35
CA ALA A 166 -15.76 2.57 -10.66
C ALA A 166 -16.88 2.90 -11.67
N ASP A 167 -17.99 2.16 -11.65
CA ASP A 167 -19.17 2.43 -12.50
C ASP A 167 -19.81 3.77 -12.16
N ASP A 168 -20.02 4.03 -10.86
CA ASP A 168 -20.57 5.27 -10.35
C ASP A 168 -19.69 6.47 -10.73
N ALA A 169 -18.38 6.27 -10.82
CA ALA A 169 -17.41 7.26 -11.29
C ALA A 169 -17.28 7.34 -12.83
N GLY A 170 -18.10 6.60 -13.59
CA GLY A 170 -18.18 6.66 -15.05
C GLY A 170 -17.15 5.82 -15.81
N TYR A 171 -16.43 4.91 -15.13
CA TYR A 171 -15.52 3.97 -15.80
C TYR A 171 -16.30 2.81 -16.42
N ARG A 172 -15.86 2.35 -17.59
CA ARG A 172 -16.45 1.17 -18.23
C ARG A 172 -16.05 -0.09 -17.45
N VAL A 173 -17.05 -0.73 -16.86
CA VAL A 173 -16.94 -2.04 -16.21
C VAL A 173 -17.63 -3.08 -17.07
N GLU A 174 -16.98 -4.22 -17.29
CA GLU A 174 -17.57 -5.29 -18.09
C GLU A 174 -18.74 -5.95 -17.33
N PRO A 175 -19.96 -6.02 -17.92
CA PRO A 175 -21.11 -6.60 -17.25
C PRO A 175 -20.92 -8.07 -16.87
N ALA A 176 -20.22 -8.85 -17.72
CA ALA A 176 -19.96 -10.27 -17.46
C ALA A 176 -19.02 -10.47 -16.26
N LEU A 177 -17.98 -9.64 -16.15
CA LEU A 177 -17.08 -9.64 -14.99
C LEU A 177 -17.85 -9.30 -13.71
N ARG A 178 -18.64 -8.21 -13.72
CA ARG A 178 -19.45 -7.80 -12.56
C ARG A 178 -20.41 -8.91 -12.14
N GLU A 179 -21.09 -9.54 -13.10
CA GLU A 179 -22.01 -10.63 -12.82
C GLU A 179 -21.31 -11.86 -12.23
N ARG A 180 -20.14 -12.23 -12.77
CA ARG A 180 -19.38 -13.37 -12.29
C ARG A 180 -18.99 -13.21 -10.81
N VAL A 181 -18.47 -12.04 -10.44
CA VAL A 181 -18.14 -11.70 -9.05
C VAL A 181 -19.40 -11.66 -8.17
N ARG A 182 -20.49 -11.03 -8.64
CA ARG A 182 -21.78 -10.98 -7.93
C ARG A 182 -22.32 -12.38 -7.62
N SER A 183 -22.31 -13.25 -8.62
CA SER A 183 -22.77 -14.64 -8.51
C SER A 183 -21.93 -15.46 -7.52
N ALA A 184 -20.61 -15.21 -7.43
CA ALA A 184 -19.75 -15.80 -6.42
C ALA A 184 -20.15 -15.35 -4.99
N LEU A 185 -20.42 -14.06 -4.79
CA LEU A 185 -20.89 -13.54 -3.50
C LEU A 185 -22.25 -14.12 -3.09
N ARG A 186 -23.17 -14.32 -4.04
CA ARG A 186 -24.44 -15.00 -3.76
C ARG A 186 -24.21 -16.42 -3.25
N ARG A 187 -23.37 -17.21 -3.94
CA ARG A 187 -23.01 -18.57 -3.50
C ARG A 187 -22.38 -18.58 -2.11
N ALA A 188 -21.46 -17.66 -1.84
CA ALA A 188 -20.86 -17.52 -0.53
C ALA A 188 -21.92 -17.18 0.55
N LEU A 189 -22.82 -16.23 0.28
CA LEU A 189 -23.87 -15.86 1.24
C LEU A 189 -24.79 -17.04 1.60
N ARG A 190 -25.11 -17.90 0.60
CA ARG A 190 -25.87 -19.14 0.80
C ARG A 190 -25.13 -20.21 1.60
N GLY A 191 -23.81 -20.09 1.74
CA GLY A 191 -22.95 -21.08 2.37
C GLY A 191 -22.44 -22.17 1.41
N ASP A 192 -22.55 -21.96 0.09
CA ASP A 192 -22.14 -22.94 -0.92
C ASP A 192 -20.61 -23.02 -1.11
N TYR A 193 -19.86 -22.05 -0.56
CA TYR A 193 -18.41 -22.02 -0.66
C TYR A 193 -17.77 -22.87 0.44
N SER A 194 -16.86 -23.78 0.07
CA SER A 194 -16.22 -24.70 1.03
C SER A 194 -14.93 -24.17 1.65
N HIS A 195 -14.32 -23.12 1.10
CA HIS A 195 -12.98 -22.64 1.49
C HIS A 195 -13.05 -21.33 2.30
N PHE A 196 -14.08 -21.16 3.12
CA PHE A 196 -14.15 -20.03 4.04
C PHE A 196 -12.95 -20.03 5.00
N LEU A 197 -12.33 -18.87 5.16
CA LEU A 197 -11.35 -18.58 6.20
C LEU A 197 -12.05 -18.25 7.51
N ASP A 198 -13.13 -17.46 7.43
CA ASP A 198 -14.09 -17.25 8.51
C ASP A 198 -15.49 -17.06 7.91
N SER A 199 -16.35 -18.06 8.06
CA SER A 199 -17.64 -18.09 7.39
C SER A 199 -18.56 -16.93 7.79
N TYR A 200 -18.58 -16.52 9.06
CA TYR A 200 -19.49 -15.45 9.50
C TYR A 200 -18.99 -14.08 9.02
N THR A 201 -17.70 -13.82 9.17
CA THR A 201 -17.08 -12.58 8.71
C THR A 201 -17.22 -12.44 7.20
N GLU A 202 -16.85 -13.47 6.44
CA GLU A 202 -16.91 -13.43 4.98
C GLU A 202 -18.34 -13.36 4.42
N ARG A 203 -19.31 -14.07 5.01
CA ARG A 203 -20.72 -13.96 4.60
C ARG A 203 -21.29 -12.57 4.89
N SER A 204 -20.87 -11.91 5.98
CA SER A 204 -21.29 -10.53 6.28
C SER A 204 -20.72 -9.51 5.28
N MET A 205 -19.48 -9.71 4.83
CA MET A 205 -18.87 -8.89 3.77
C MET A 205 -19.59 -9.08 2.43
N ALA A 206 -19.91 -10.33 2.07
CA ALA A 206 -20.70 -10.65 0.90
C ALA A 206 -22.09 -9.99 0.95
N LEU A 207 -22.79 -10.08 2.10
CA LEU A 207 -24.09 -9.45 2.33
C LEU A 207 -24.03 -7.93 2.07
N THR A 208 -23.06 -7.24 2.68
CA THR A 208 -22.93 -5.78 2.55
C THR A 208 -22.60 -5.36 1.13
N ALA A 209 -21.72 -6.10 0.45
CA ALA A 209 -21.37 -5.83 -0.93
C ALA A 209 -22.57 -6.03 -1.88
N LEU A 210 -23.33 -7.12 -1.71
CA LEU A 210 -24.56 -7.38 -2.45
C LEU A 210 -25.63 -6.31 -2.17
N ALA A 211 -25.79 -5.89 -0.92
CA ALA A 211 -26.69 -4.81 -0.53
C ALA A 211 -26.36 -3.50 -1.24
N ARG A 212 -25.07 -3.13 -1.29
CA ARG A 212 -24.60 -1.94 -2.03
C ARG A 212 -24.88 -2.01 -3.53
N GLY A 213 -24.95 -3.23 -4.08
CA GLY A 213 -25.34 -3.48 -5.47
C GLY A 213 -26.85 -3.62 -5.71
N GLY A 214 -27.69 -3.37 -4.70
CA GLY A 214 -29.15 -3.48 -4.79
C GLY A 214 -29.69 -4.92 -4.80
N ASP A 215 -28.90 -5.88 -4.32
CA ASP A 215 -29.15 -7.32 -4.39
C ASP A 215 -29.13 -7.96 -2.99
N LEU A 216 -29.69 -7.24 -2.01
CA LEU A 216 -29.79 -7.73 -0.64
C LEU A 216 -30.79 -8.89 -0.56
N ASP A 217 -30.35 -10.01 0.01
CA ASP A 217 -31.24 -11.09 0.41
C ASP A 217 -31.67 -10.89 1.88
N ALA A 218 -32.92 -10.45 2.06
CA ALA A 218 -33.49 -10.18 3.39
C ALA A 218 -33.55 -11.44 4.29
N GLY A 219 -33.66 -12.64 3.70
CA GLY A 219 -33.67 -13.89 4.44
C GLY A 219 -32.34 -14.17 5.11
N TYR A 220 -31.24 -14.07 4.35
CA TYR A 220 -29.89 -14.21 4.89
C TYR A 220 -29.48 -13.04 5.78
N ALA A 221 -29.91 -11.80 5.48
CA ALA A 221 -29.70 -10.65 6.34
C ALA A 221 -30.33 -10.87 7.73
N ALA A 222 -31.60 -11.33 7.75
CA ALA A 222 -32.30 -11.65 8.98
C ALA A 222 -31.71 -12.86 9.72
N GLU A 223 -31.17 -13.85 8.99
CA GLU A 223 -30.42 -14.97 9.59
C GLU A 223 -29.20 -14.47 10.36
N LEU A 224 -28.35 -13.66 9.72
CA LEU A 224 -27.13 -13.13 10.33
C LEU A 224 -27.45 -12.17 11.49
N ALA A 225 -28.50 -11.35 11.37
CA ALA A 225 -28.95 -10.48 12.45
C ALA A 225 -29.50 -11.21 13.68
N ARG A 226 -29.92 -12.47 13.55
CA ARG A 226 -30.28 -13.34 14.70
C ARG A 226 -29.08 -14.07 15.31
N ARG A 227 -27.91 -14.00 14.67
CA ARG A 227 -26.68 -14.74 15.05
C ARG A 227 -25.55 -13.81 15.51
N THR A 228 -25.86 -12.64 16.07
CA THR A 228 -24.87 -11.63 16.48
C THR A 228 -23.83 -12.13 17.50
N GLN A 229 -24.13 -13.20 18.23
CA GLN A 229 -23.18 -13.86 19.14
C GLN A 229 -21.98 -14.50 18.42
N PHE A 230 -22.10 -14.79 17.12
CA PHE A 230 -21.03 -15.35 16.29
C PHE A 230 -20.38 -14.32 15.37
N LEU A 231 -20.85 -13.07 15.39
CA LEU A 231 -20.31 -12.01 14.55
C LEU A 231 -19.22 -11.26 15.33
N PRO A 232 -17.99 -11.16 14.79
CA PRO A 232 -17.06 -10.13 15.24
C PRO A 232 -17.65 -8.74 14.98
N GLN A 233 -17.04 -7.73 15.61
CA GLN A 233 -17.53 -6.36 15.53
C GLN A 233 -17.63 -5.84 14.10
N GLU A 234 -16.64 -6.13 13.24
CA GLU A 234 -16.67 -5.73 11.82
C GLU A 234 -17.84 -6.40 11.08
N ALA A 235 -18.06 -7.70 11.30
CA ALA A 235 -19.17 -8.44 10.70
C ALA A 235 -20.54 -7.93 11.17
N LEU A 236 -20.66 -7.55 12.45
CA LEU A 236 -21.87 -6.92 12.97
C LEU A 236 -22.12 -5.57 12.31
N ALA A 237 -21.08 -4.77 12.07
CA ALA A 237 -21.20 -3.49 11.37
C ALA A 237 -21.67 -3.69 9.92
N HIS A 238 -21.13 -4.68 9.23
CA HIS A 238 -21.58 -5.10 7.91
C HIS A 238 -23.07 -5.45 7.87
N VAL A 239 -23.53 -6.35 8.74
CA VAL A 239 -24.95 -6.74 8.82
C VAL A 239 -25.85 -5.55 9.15
N THR A 240 -25.44 -4.71 10.10
CA THR A 240 -26.20 -3.52 10.50
C THR A 240 -26.36 -2.55 9.35
N ARG A 241 -25.27 -2.25 8.63
CA ARG A 241 -25.28 -1.35 7.48
C ARG A 241 -26.14 -1.89 6.34
N ALA A 242 -26.06 -3.19 6.06
CA ALA A 242 -26.85 -3.82 5.02
C ALA A 242 -28.36 -3.70 5.30
N LEU A 243 -28.78 -3.97 6.55
CA LEU A 243 -30.18 -3.85 6.96
C LEU A 243 -30.65 -2.39 7.05
N ALA A 244 -29.79 -1.47 7.46
CA ALA A 244 -30.14 -0.05 7.51
C ALA A 244 -30.40 0.56 6.12
N GLY A 245 -29.82 -0.04 5.08
CA GLY A 245 -30.04 0.36 3.68
C GLY A 245 -31.30 -0.25 3.02
N GLU A 246 -32.10 -1.03 3.74
CA GLU A 246 -33.39 -1.52 3.21
C GLU A 246 -34.38 -0.37 2.95
N GLN A 247 -35.34 -0.58 2.06
CA GLN A 247 -36.39 0.42 1.78
C GLN A 247 -37.30 0.66 3.00
N ASP A 248 -37.58 -0.39 3.78
CA ASP A 248 -38.39 -0.33 5.01
C ASP A 248 -37.71 -1.15 6.12
N PRO A 249 -36.63 -0.61 6.71
CA PRO A 249 -35.83 -1.35 7.67
C PRO A 249 -36.58 -1.47 9.00
N SER A 250 -36.58 -2.67 9.59
CA SER A 250 -37.25 -2.89 10.88
C SER A 250 -36.59 -2.07 12.01
N PRO A 251 -37.28 -1.08 12.62
CA PRO A 251 -36.68 -0.22 13.64
C PRO A 251 -36.25 -0.99 14.90
N ALA A 252 -37.00 -2.05 15.25
CA ALA A 252 -36.68 -2.90 16.39
C ALA A 252 -35.43 -3.76 16.17
N VAL A 253 -35.16 -4.18 14.93
CA VAL A 253 -33.94 -4.92 14.57
C VAL A 253 -32.76 -3.96 14.55
N LEU A 254 -32.89 -2.81 13.88
CA LEU A 254 -31.82 -1.80 13.82
C LEU A 254 -31.41 -1.32 15.20
N LYS A 255 -32.38 -1.01 16.08
CA LYS A 255 -32.08 -0.59 17.46
C LYS A 255 -31.28 -1.64 18.22
N ARG A 256 -31.63 -2.93 18.09
CA ARG A 256 -30.92 -4.03 18.76
C ARG A 256 -29.50 -4.22 18.22
N LEU A 257 -29.35 -4.13 16.90
CA LEU A 257 -28.04 -4.21 16.25
C LEU A 257 -27.16 -3.03 16.65
N GLU A 258 -27.73 -1.83 16.68
CA GLU A 258 -27.06 -0.63 17.16
C GLU A 258 -26.62 -0.78 18.61
N GLU A 259 -27.51 -1.20 19.53
CA GLU A 259 -27.17 -1.49 20.93
C GLU A 259 -26.02 -2.51 21.04
N THR A 260 -26.04 -3.56 20.22
CA THR A 260 -24.97 -4.58 20.20
C THR A 260 -23.65 -4.02 19.65
N LEU A 261 -23.70 -3.16 18.62
CA LEU A 261 -22.52 -2.47 18.08
C LEU A 261 -21.87 -1.62 19.16
N TRP A 262 -22.65 -0.81 19.88
CA TRP A 262 -22.11 0.04 20.95
C TRP A 262 -21.60 -0.76 22.14
N ASP A 263 -22.24 -1.88 22.46
CA ASP A 263 -21.74 -2.79 23.48
C ASP A 263 -20.38 -3.39 23.11
N GLY A 264 -20.06 -3.55 21.82
CA GLY A 264 -18.75 -4.03 21.36
C GLY A 264 -17.60 -3.03 21.48
N LEU A 265 -17.86 -1.79 21.88
CA LEU A 265 -16.87 -0.71 21.96
C LEU A 265 -16.55 -0.34 23.42
N ILE A 266 -15.31 0.08 23.66
CA ILE A 266 -14.84 0.56 24.96
C ILE A 266 -14.70 2.09 24.87
N PHE A 267 -15.26 2.78 25.87
CA PHE A 267 -15.15 4.23 26.00
C PHE A 267 -14.54 4.62 27.35
N LYS A 268 -13.88 5.77 27.38
CA LYS A 268 -13.37 6.41 28.61
C LYS A 268 -13.65 7.90 28.58
N LEU A 269 -13.66 8.53 29.76
CA LEU A 269 -13.74 9.98 29.87
C LEU A 269 -12.33 10.59 29.79
N ARG A 270 -12.13 11.57 28.90
CA ARG A 270 -10.94 12.43 28.87
C ARG A 270 -11.37 13.89 28.87
N HIS A 271 -10.96 14.63 29.90
CA HIS A 271 -11.35 16.04 30.10
C HIS A 271 -12.87 16.27 30.01
N GLY A 272 -13.66 15.33 30.54
CA GLY A 272 -15.13 15.39 30.51
C GLY A 272 -15.78 14.89 29.22
N ASN A 273 -15.01 14.55 28.18
CA ASN A 273 -15.53 14.03 26.91
C ASN A 273 -15.41 12.51 26.83
N THR A 274 -16.45 11.85 26.32
CA THR A 274 -16.42 10.43 25.98
C THR A 274 -15.52 10.21 24.77
N VAL A 275 -14.48 9.39 24.91
CA VAL A 275 -13.59 9.03 23.82
C VAL A 275 -13.49 7.53 23.68
N TYR A 276 -13.37 7.07 22.43
CA TYR A 276 -13.08 5.67 22.13
C TYR A 276 -11.76 5.23 22.79
N ALA A 277 -11.74 3.99 23.29
CA ALA A 277 -10.62 3.43 24.05
C ALA A 277 -10.22 2.01 23.64
N GLY A 278 -10.93 1.41 22.67
CA GLY A 278 -10.63 0.07 22.16
C GLY A 278 -11.89 -0.72 21.81
N LEU A 279 -11.69 -1.89 21.22
CA LEU A 279 -12.74 -2.88 20.99
C LEU A 279 -12.84 -3.79 22.22
N LYS A 280 -14.06 -4.21 22.58
CA LYS A 280 -14.20 -5.35 23.48
C LYS A 280 -13.75 -6.60 22.72
N ASP A 281 -12.92 -7.42 23.36
CA ASP A 281 -12.44 -8.68 22.81
C ASP A 281 -13.63 -9.66 22.65
N ARG A 282 -14.34 -9.57 21.52
CA ARG A 282 -15.31 -10.58 21.11
C ARG A 282 -14.52 -11.65 20.39
N GLN A 283 -14.24 -12.72 21.14
CA GLN A 283 -13.45 -13.89 20.77
C GLN A 283 -13.78 -14.53 19.41
N THR A 284 -13.20 -13.97 18.35
CA THR A 284 -12.95 -14.63 17.08
C THR A 284 -11.64 -14.07 16.60
N GLN A 285 -10.56 -14.85 16.71
CA GLN A 285 -9.31 -14.50 16.03
C GLN A 285 -9.57 -14.66 14.54
N ASP A 286 -10.07 -13.59 13.92
CA ASP A 286 -10.27 -13.50 12.48
C ASP A 286 -8.96 -13.94 11.79
N SER A 287 -9.09 -14.69 10.71
CA SER A 287 -7.93 -15.19 9.98
C SER A 287 -7.04 -14.00 9.56
N PRO A 288 -5.72 -14.04 9.79
CA PRO A 288 -4.81 -12.99 9.33
C PRO A 288 -4.86 -12.83 7.80
N LEU A 289 -5.33 -13.85 7.07
CA LEU A 289 -5.52 -13.83 5.62
C LEU A 289 -6.70 -12.96 5.17
N ILE A 290 -7.66 -12.64 6.05
CA ILE A 290 -8.74 -11.67 5.78
C ILE A 290 -8.38 -10.25 6.24
N LEU A 291 -7.14 -10.04 6.72
CA LEU A 291 -6.52 -8.75 7.04
C LEU A 291 -7.29 -7.89 8.07
N PRO A 292 -7.77 -8.45 9.20
CA PRO A 292 -8.53 -7.69 10.18
C PRO A 292 -7.67 -6.60 10.83
N SER A 293 -8.27 -5.47 11.20
CA SER A 293 -7.60 -4.46 12.02
C SER A 293 -8.61 -3.62 12.80
N GLU A 294 -8.19 -3.06 13.93
CA GLU A 294 -9.03 -2.16 14.72
C GLU A 294 -9.52 -0.97 13.88
N THR A 295 -8.66 -0.39 13.05
CA THR A 295 -9.02 0.69 12.12
C THR A 295 -10.16 0.28 11.19
N ARG A 296 -10.07 -0.89 10.55
CA ARG A 296 -11.12 -1.38 9.64
C ARG A 296 -12.43 -1.56 10.37
N THR A 297 -12.39 -2.19 11.55
CA THR A 297 -13.57 -2.40 12.38
C THR A 297 -14.24 -1.08 12.77
N VAL A 298 -13.46 -0.09 13.22
CA VAL A 298 -13.99 1.24 13.58
C VAL A 298 -14.53 1.96 12.35
N ALA A 299 -13.88 1.83 11.18
CA ALA A 299 -14.35 2.42 9.93
C ALA A 299 -15.68 1.82 9.48
N GLN A 300 -15.84 0.50 9.50
CA GLN A 300 -17.13 -0.14 9.18
C GLN A 300 -18.20 0.23 10.22
N THR A 301 -17.83 0.30 11.51
CA THR A 301 -18.76 0.71 12.59
C THR A 301 -19.24 2.14 12.37
N LEU A 302 -18.36 3.08 11.98
CA LEU A 302 -18.75 4.45 11.64
C LEU A 302 -19.76 4.45 10.48
N ARG A 303 -19.47 3.73 9.39
CA ARG A 303 -20.38 3.67 8.22
C ARG A 303 -21.71 2.98 8.55
N ALA A 304 -21.72 2.02 9.46
CA ALA A 304 -22.94 1.41 9.97
C ALA A 304 -23.74 2.38 10.84
N ALA A 305 -23.09 3.11 11.73
CA ALA A 305 -23.71 4.12 12.58
C ALA A 305 -24.34 5.23 11.74
N SER A 306 -23.64 5.74 10.71
CA SER A 306 -24.16 6.76 9.80
C SER A 306 -25.34 6.30 8.94
N ALA A 307 -25.54 4.99 8.78
CA ALA A 307 -26.70 4.44 8.08
C ALA A 307 -27.94 4.36 9.00
N VAL A 308 -27.76 4.39 10.32
CA VAL A 308 -28.86 4.30 11.31
C VAL A 308 -29.31 5.73 11.70
N PRO A 309 -30.59 6.08 11.57
CA PRO A 309 -31.08 7.41 11.93
C PRO A 309 -30.83 7.76 13.41
N GLY A 310 -30.32 8.98 13.67
CA GLY A 310 -30.22 9.54 15.02
C GLY A 310 -28.90 9.31 15.78
N SER A 311 -27.85 8.85 15.10
CA SER A 311 -26.55 8.49 15.70
C SER A 311 -25.50 9.62 15.73
N GLY A 312 -25.88 10.89 15.51
CA GLY A 312 -24.92 11.97 15.23
C GLY A 312 -23.78 12.21 16.25
N GLU A 313 -24.01 12.11 17.56
CA GLU A 313 -22.91 12.23 18.56
C GLU A 313 -21.97 11.01 18.49
N ARG A 314 -22.57 9.85 18.31
CA ARG A 314 -21.91 8.54 18.20
C ARG A 314 -21.03 8.45 16.96
N GLU A 315 -21.50 8.96 15.82
CA GLU A 315 -20.70 9.09 14.59
C GLU A 315 -19.45 9.93 14.83
N ARG A 316 -19.59 11.08 15.50
CA ARG A 316 -18.44 11.96 15.80
C ARG A 316 -17.40 11.26 16.66
N ILE A 317 -17.82 10.52 17.69
CA ILE A 317 -16.90 9.75 18.54
C ILE A 317 -16.10 8.73 17.71
N LEU A 318 -16.72 8.06 16.75
CA LEU A 318 -16.06 7.08 15.88
C LEU A 318 -15.16 7.74 14.82
N ALA A 319 -15.56 8.90 14.28
CA ALA A 319 -14.70 9.69 13.40
C ALA A 319 -13.44 10.16 14.13
N ASP A 320 -13.59 10.68 15.35
CA ASP A 320 -12.47 11.07 16.22
C ASP A 320 -11.59 9.87 16.59
N ALA A 321 -12.20 8.68 16.77
CA ALA A 321 -11.48 7.44 16.97
C ALA A 321 -10.59 7.11 15.77
N LEU A 322 -11.09 7.19 14.54
CA LEU A 322 -10.28 6.97 13.32
C LEU A 322 -9.14 7.97 13.22
N VAL A 323 -9.39 9.25 13.53
CA VAL A 323 -8.34 10.28 13.54
C VAL A 323 -7.25 9.95 14.57
N THR A 324 -7.65 9.44 15.74
CA THR A 324 -6.75 9.07 16.84
C THR A 324 -5.96 7.78 16.55
N LEU A 325 -6.59 6.79 15.91
CA LEU A 325 -5.93 5.56 15.44
C LEU A 325 -4.93 5.84 14.32
N GLY A 326 -5.14 6.94 13.58
CA GLY A 326 -4.23 7.40 12.55
C GLY A 326 -2.87 7.82 13.11
N ARG A 327 -1.81 7.29 12.51
CA ARG A 327 -0.40 7.59 12.79
C ARG A 327 0.16 8.54 11.72
N ASP A 328 1.49 8.68 11.69
CA ASP A 328 2.17 9.51 10.71
C ASP A 328 2.03 8.98 9.26
N ASP A 329 1.74 7.70 9.06
CA ASP A 329 1.57 7.04 7.76
C ASP A 329 0.10 6.72 7.41
N GLY A 330 -0.85 7.38 8.09
CA GLY A 330 -2.26 7.05 8.00
C GLY A 330 -2.60 5.92 8.95
N TRP A 331 -2.95 4.74 8.46
CA TRP A 331 -3.40 3.60 9.28
C TRP A 331 -2.59 2.31 9.07
N GLY A 332 -1.35 2.43 8.61
CA GLY A 332 -0.34 1.36 8.63
C GLY A 332 -0.45 0.26 7.57
N THR A 333 -1.61 0.04 6.96
CA THR A 333 -1.81 -0.97 5.89
C THR A 333 -2.65 -0.43 4.75
N THR A 334 -2.59 -1.06 3.57
CA THR A 334 -3.37 -0.65 2.39
C THR A 334 -4.88 -0.68 2.67
N ASN A 335 -5.40 -1.78 3.22
CA ASN A 335 -6.82 -1.89 3.55
C ASN A 335 -7.28 -0.92 4.64
N ALA A 336 -6.53 -0.78 5.73
CA ALA A 336 -6.91 0.07 6.83
C ALA A 336 -6.93 1.54 6.39
N ASN A 337 -5.94 1.94 5.57
CA ASN A 337 -5.93 3.25 4.93
C ASN A 337 -7.16 3.46 4.04
N ALA A 338 -7.48 2.49 3.17
CA ALA A 338 -8.61 2.62 2.25
C ALA A 338 -9.96 2.74 3.00
N GLU A 339 -10.23 1.86 3.97
CA GLU A 339 -11.50 1.88 4.71
C GLU A 339 -11.64 3.10 5.64
N ALA A 340 -10.56 3.55 6.28
CA ALA A 340 -10.59 4.79 7.07
C ALA A 340 -10.82 6.02 6.19
N ILE A 341 -10.19 6.08 5.00
CA ILE A 341 -10.42 7.16 4.03
C ILE A 341 -11.87 7.16 3.57
N LEU A 342 -12.43 6.00 3.20
CA LEU A 342 -13.83 5.87 2.82
C LEU A 342 -14.77 6.37 3.93
N ALA A 343 -14.58 5.90 5.16
CA ALA A 343 -15.45 6.25 6.29
C ALA A 343 -15.33 7.73 6.69
N LEU A 344 -14.11 8.28 6.74
CA LEU A 344 -13.90 9.69 7.05
C LEU A 344 -14.36 10.60 5.90
N ASN A 345 -14.26 10.17 4.64
CA ASN A 345 -14.80 10.93 3.52
C ASN A 345 -16.32 11.01 3.59
N ASP A 346 -16.98 9.86 3.82
CA ASP A 346 -18.44 9.77 3.99
C ASP A 346 -18.92 10.69 5.13
N PHE A 347 -18.14 10.81 6.22
CA PHE A 347 -18.47 11.64 7.39
C PHE A 347 -18.11 13.13 7.26
N LEU A 348 -16.85 13.44 6.90
CA LEU A 348 -16.29 14.80 6.96
C LEU A 348 -16.81 15.72 5.84
N LEU A 349 -17.24 15.16 4.70
CA LEU A 349 -17.83 15.96 3.62
C LEU A 349 -19.32 16.22 3.84
N ALA A 350 -19.98 15.49 4.75
CA ALA A 350 -21.43 15.54 4.94
C ALA A 350 -21.94 16.63 5.91
N GLY A 351 -21.08 17.28 6.71
CA GLY A 351 -21.61 17.97 7.91
C GLY A 351 -20.88 19.17 8.52
N GLU A 352 -19.75 19.66 8.02
CA GLU A 352 -19.02 20.74 8.71
C GLU A 352 -18.92 22.06 7.94
N SER A 353 -19.22 23.15 8.65
CA SER A 353 -19.14 24.52 8.13
C SER A 353 -17.69 24.95 7.89
N ALA A 354 -17.45 25.67 6.80
CA ALA A 354 -16.14 26.21 6.46
C ALA A 354 -15.54 27.01 7.63
N THR A 355 -14.32 26.67 8.02
CA THR A 355 -13.62 27.37 9.09
C THR A 355 -13.16 28.77 8.64
N ARG A 356 -12.85 29.67 9.58
CA ARG A 356 -12.24 30.97 9.22
C ARG A 356 -10.83 30.74 8.67
N PRO A 357 -10.45 31.36 7.53
CA PRO A 357 -9.11 31.24 6.98
C PRO A 357 -8.02 31.76 7.93
N VAL A 358 -6.90 31.04 7.97
CA VAL A 358 -5.71 31.33 8.76
C VAL A 358 -4.52 31.48 7.82
N THR A 359 -3.67 32.47 8.08
CA THR A 359 -2.37 32.63 7.41
C THR A 359 -1.27 32.07 8.31
N VAL A 360 -0.55 31.08 7.82
CA VAL A 360 0.61 30.45 8.45
C VAL A 360 1.89 30.94 7.79
N SER A 361 2.88 31.33 8.58
CA SER A 361 4.23 31.64 8.11
C SER A 361 5.10 30.40 8.24
N ALA A 362 5.67 29.92 7.14
CA ALA A 362 6.70 28.89 7.12
C ALA A 362 8.05 29.54 6.84
N GLN A 363 9.05 29.26 7.68
CA GLN A 363 10.41 29.78 7.56
C GLN A 363 11.41 28.63 7.49
N TRP A 364 12.33 28.67 6.54
CA TRP A 364 13.43 27.72 6.43
C TRP A 364 14.63 28.41 5.80
N ASP A 365 15.82 28.07 6.27
CA ASP A 365 17.05 28.75 5.88
C ASP A 365 16.88 30.28 6.04
N ASN A 366 16.91 31.04 4.94
CA ASN A 366 16.62 32.49 4.89
C ASN A 366 15.37 32.82 4.06
N THR A 367 14.50 31.84 3.82
CA THR A 367 13.27 31.98 3.04
C THR A 367 12.06 31.98 3.96
N SER A 368 11.09 32.86 3.69
CA SER A 368 9.78 32.84 4.32
C SER A 368 8.69 32.68 3.26
N ARG A 369 7.67 31.89 3.58
CA ARG A 369 6.49 31.70 2.73
C ARG A 369 5.23 31.74 3.58
N THR A 370 4.23 32.48 3.12
CA THR A 370 2.90 32.50 3.72
C THR A 370 1.99 31.47 3.05
N ILE A 371 1.26 30.70 3.86
CA ILE A 371 0.34 29.66 3.41
C ILE A 371 -1.03 29.94 4.04
N ARG A 372 -2.10 29.87 3.25
CA ARG A 372 -3.46 30.11 3.72
C ARG A 372 -4.24 28.80 3.76
N VAL A 373 -4.90 28.52 4.87
CA VAL A 373 -5.73 27.32 5.11
C VAL A 373 -7.06 27.71 5.78
N GLY A 374 -8.12 26.94 5.56
CA GLY A 374 -9.48 27.22 6.02
C GLY A 374 -10.33 27.94 4.96
N GLY A 375 -11.60 28.17 5.27
CA GLY A 375 -12.59 28.66 4.33
C GLY A 375 -12.91 27.60 3.27
N ASN A 376 -12.82 27.96 2.00
CA ASN A 376 -12.99 27.03 0.88
C ASN A 376 -11.74 26.16 0.59
N ARG A 377 -10.69 26.26 1.42
CA ARG A 377 -9.46 25.45 1.32
C ARG A 377 -9.17 24.80 2.68
N PRO A 378 -9.94 23.78 3.07
CA PRO A 378 -9.79 23.16 4.38
C PRO A 378 -8.45 22.42 4.54
N VAL A 379 -7.75 22.14 3.43
CA VAL A 379 -6.39 21.62 3.39
C VAL A 379 -5.56 22.34 2.33
N THR A 380 -4.25 22.44 2.55
CA THR A 380 -3.29 22.94 1.57
C THR A 380 -1.99 22.16 1.65
N ALA A 381 -1.50 21.69 0.51
CA ALA A 381 -0.19 21.08 0.36
C ALA A 381 0.80 22.07 -0.26
N THR A 382 1.96 22.24 0.36
CA THR A 382 3.00 23.17 -0.07
C THR A 382 4.35 22.46 -0.18
N PRO A 383 4.98 22.41 -1.37
CA PRO A 383 6.32 21.84 -1.49
C PRO A 383 7.36 22.74 -0.80
N LEU A 384 8.32 22.10 -0.13
CA LEU A 384 9.46 22.72 0.54
C LEU A 384 10.75 22.13 -0.06
N PRO A 385 11.67 22.95 -0.59
CA PRO A 385 12.88 22.45 -1.25
C PRO A 385 14.05 22.16 -0.28
N SER A 386 13.95 22.55 1.00
CA SER A 386 15.08 22.48 1.93
C SER A 386 15.11 21.19 2.77
N PRO A 387 16.29 20.56 2.94
CA PRO A 387 16.51 19.50 3.93
C PRO A 387 16.72 20.04 5.35
N GLY A 388 16.86 21.35 5.53
CA GLY A 388 17.09 22.02 6.82
C GLY A 388 15.85 22.06 7.72
N GLN A 389 15.98 22.69 8.89
CA GLN A 389 14.84 22.89 9.78
C GLN A 389 13.81 23.84 9.14
N VAL A 390 12.53 23.58 9.38
CA VAL A 390 11.41 24.45 8.97
C VAL A 390 10.64 24.83 10.23
N SER A 391 10.46 26.12 10.48
CA SER A 391 9.63 26.62 11.58
C SER A 391 8.31 27.17 11.05
N LEU A 392 7.20 26.77 11.67
CA LEU A 392 5.86 27.23 11.31
C LEU A 392 5.29 28.08 12.44
N SER A 393 4.69 29.21 12.12
CA SER A 393 3.99 30.06 13.08
C SER A 393 2.64 30.51 12.54
N ALA A 394 1.65 30.57 13.43
CA ALA A 394 0.31 31.07 13.13
C ALA A 394 -0.14 32.04 14.24
N PRO A 395 -1.03 33.00 13.93
CA PRO A 395 -1.70 33.80 14.95
C PRO A 395 -2.44 32.90 15.96
N ALA A 396 -2.68 33.43 17.17
CA ALA A 396 -3.58 32.76 18.11
C ALA A 396 -4.99 32.66 17.51
N LEU A 397 -5.53 31.44 17.42
CA LEU A 397 -6.78 31.16 16.70
C LEU A 397 -8.04 31.30 17.55
N GLY A 398 -7.88 31.49 18.87
CA GLY A 398 -8.98 31.53 19.85
C GLY A 398 -9.64 30.16 20.06
N ASP A 399 -10.43 30.04 21.13
CA ASP A 399 -11.35 28.91 21.39
C ASP A 399 -10.71 27.51 21.33
N GLY A 400 -9.43 27.39 21.71
CA GLY A 400 -8.70 26.13 21.66
C GLY A 400 -8.46 25.57 20.25
N ARG A 401 -8.73 26.35 19.19
CA ARG A 401 -8.56 25.92 17.81
C ARG A 401 -7.08 25.77 17.47
N SER A 402 -6.75 24.67 16.79
CA SER A 402 -5.45 24.41 16.19
C SER A 402 -5.62 24.00 14.73
N LEU A 403 -4.57 24.20 13.94
CA LEU A 403 -4.42 23.61 12.61
C LEU A 403 -3.68 22.29 12.74
N ALA A 404 -4.11 21.28 12.00
CA ALA A 404 -3.35 20.06 11.86
C ALA A 404 -2.21 20.27 10.86
N VAL A 405 -1.04 19.74 11.20
CA VAL A 405 0.18 19.84 10.41
C VAL A 405 0.69 18.45 10.09
N MET A 406 1.12 18.24 8.85
CA MET A 406 2.00 17.13 8.48
C MET A 406 3.16 17.65 7.63
N ALA A 407 4.38 17.36 8.05
CA ALA A 407 5.55 17.51 7.21
C ALA A 407 6.02 16.12 6.76
N GLN A 408 6.05 15.87 5.46
CA GLN A 408 6.51 14.63 4.86
C GLN A 408 7.73 14.90 4.00
N SER A 409 8.81 14.14 4.22
CA SER A 409 10.00 14.16 3.38
C SER A 409 10.27 12.77 2.82
N ARG A 410 10.44 12.66 1.50
CA ARG A 410 10.89 11.44 0.82
C ARG A 410 12.17 11.74 0.05
N TYR A 411 13.21 10.94 0.25
CA TYR A 411 14.51 11.17 -0.38
C TYR A 411 15.35 9.89 -0.47
N VAL A 412 16.35 9.88 -1.36
CA VAL A 412 17.34 8.80 -1.42
C VAL A 412 18.55 9.23 -0.59
N PRO A 413 19.02 8.41 0.37
CA PRO A 413 20.24 8.71 1.11
C PRO A 413 21.46 8.85 0.20
N LEU A 414 22.42 9.70 0.61
CA LEU A 414 23.68 9.88 -0.10
C LEU A 414 24.50 8.58 -0.13
N GLN A 415 24.46 7.79 0.95
CA GLN A 415 25.09 6.48 1.01
C GLN A 415 24.53 5.56 -0.08
N ARG A 416 25.42 5.01 -0.91
CA ARG A 416 25.08 4.09 -2.01
C ARG A 416 24.47 2.78 -1.51
N GLY A 417 23.64 2.17 -2.35
CA GLY A 417 22.96 0.90 -2.04
C GLY A 417 23.91 -0.28 -1.80
N ASP A 418 25.09 -0.29 -2.44
CA ASP A 418 26.11 -1.31 -2.21
C ASP A 418 26.68 -1.26 -0.79
N ARG A 419 26.55 -0.12 -0.10
CA ARG A 419 27.05 0.08 1.27
C ARG A 419 26.00 -0.12 2.35
N VAL A 420 24.81 -0.61 1.98
CA VAL A 420 23.79 -1.02 2.94
C VAL A 420 24.26 -2.30 3.63
N ALA A 421 24.40 -2.24 4.94
CA ALA A 421 24.70 -3.41 5.78
C ALA A 421 23.41 -4.17 6.12
N ALA A 422 23.56 -5.48 6.34
CA ALA A 422 22.44 -6.34 6.71
C ALA A 422 21.76 -5.88 8.01
N GLN A 423 20.45 -6.06 8.08
CA GLN A 423 19.64 -5.74 9.25
C GLN A 423 18.52 -6.78 9.39
N SER A 424 18.29 -7.24 10.62
CA SER A 424 17.23 -8.20 10.95
C SER A 424 16.23 -7.59 11.92
N HIS A 425 14.97 -7.48 11.50
CA HIS A 425 13.81 -7.16 12.32
C HIS A 425 12.70 -8.17 12.01
N GLY A 426 12.96 -9.43 12.36
CA GLY A 426 12.03 -10.54 12.13
C GLY A 426 12.50 -11.51 11.04
N PHE A 427 13.18 -11.04 9.98
CA PHE A 427 13.78 -11.90 8.96
C PHE A 427 15.30 -11.74 8.93
N VAL A 428 16.02 -12.85 8.69
CA VAL A 428 17.44 -12.82 8.31
C VAL A 428 17.53 -13.18 6.84
N VAL A 429 18.28 -12.39 6.06
CA VAL A 429 18.42 -12.55 4.62
C VAL A 429 19.89 -12.62 4.25
N GLU A 430 20.30 -13.72 3.63
CA GLU A 430 21.66 -13.93 3.13
C GLU A 430 21.62 -14.15 1.62
N ARG A 431 22.61 -13.64 0.89
CA ARG A 431 22.68 -13.70 -0.57
C ARG A 431 24.05 -14.16 -1.02
N SER A 432 24.11 -15.00 -2.05
CA SER A 432 25.36 -15.39 -2.70
C SER A 432 25.17 -15.53 -4.21
N LEU A 433 26.20 -15.22 -4.97
CA LEU A 433 26.22 -15.32 -6.43
C LEU A 433 27.07 -16.51 -6.86
N VAL A 434 26.57 -17.34 -7.77
CA VAL A 434 27.27 -18.56 -8.23
C VAL A 434 27.43 -18.54 -9.74
N ARG A 435 28.65 -18.56 -10.26
CA ARG A 435 28.90 -18.73 -11.70
C ARG A 435 28.53 -20.16 -12.15
N VAL A 436 27.88 -20.26 -13.31
CA VAL A 436 27.33 -21.50 -13.86
C VAL A 436 28.17 -21.92 -15.06
N GLY A 437 28.70 -23.15 -15.03
CA GLY A 437 29.68 -23.64 -16.02
C GLY A 437 31.14 -23.39 -15.62
N GLY A 438 32.09 -23.90 -16.41
CA GLY A 438 33.55 -23.86 -16.18
C GLY A 438 34.13 -25.13 -15.54
N ASP A 439 35.46 -25.25 -15.47
CA ASP A 439 36.19 -26.42 -14.94
C ASP A 439 36.70 -26.26 -13.48
N ASP A 440 36.69 -25.04 -12.91
CA ASP A 440 37.30 -24.80 -11.60
C ASP A 440 36.26 -24.67 -10.47
N THR A 441 36.47 -25.30 -9.32
CA THR A 441 35.42 -25.56 -8.31
C THR A 441 35.45 -24.65 -7.08
N ALA A 442 36.53 -23.90 -6.84
CA ALA A 442 36.66 -23.04 -5.66
C ALA A 442 36.15 -21.59 -5.87
N ASP A 443 36.28 -21.03 -7.07
CA ASP A 443 35.97 -19.62 -7.39
C ASP A 443 34.55 -19.37 -7.94
N ARG A 444 33.64 -20.34 -7.79
CA ARG A 444 32.28 -20.22 -8.37
C ARG A 444 31.31 -19.42 -7.51
N ARG A 445 31.41 -19.49 -6.18
CA ARG A 445 30.43 -18.90 -5.26
C ARG A 445 31.04 -17.73 -4.50
N VAL A 446 30.40 -16.56 -4.58
CA VAL A 446 30.74 -15.39 -3.78
C VAL A 446 29.60 -15.11 -2.81
N ALA A 447 29.86 -15.25 -1.50
CA ALA A 447 28.92 -14.84 -0.46
C ALA A 447 28.95 -13.32 -0.28
N LEU A 448 27.78 -12.70 -0.10
CA LEU A 448 27.65 -11.26 0.15
C LEU A 448 27.52 -11.02 1.68
N ASP A 449 28.53 -11.47 2.43
CA ASP A 449 28.58 -11.38 3.89
C ASP A 449 28.92 -9.98 4.42
N THR A 450 29.51 -9.15 3.57
CA THR A 450 29.99 -7.80 3.90
C THR A 450 29.39 -6.76 2.95
N ALA A 451 28.96 -5.62 3.49
CA ALA A 451 28.45 -4.51 2.70
C ALA A 451 29.53 -3.97 1.74
N GLY A 452 29.20 -3.98 0.44
CA GLY A 452 30.06 -3.46 -0.61
C GLY A 452 31.06 -4.47 -1.16
N THR A 453 30.89 -5.77 -0.86
CA THR A 453 31.60 -6.85 -1.54
C THR A 453 31.53 -6.64 -3.04
N ALA A 454 32.69 -6.62 -3.70
CA ALA A 454 32.81 -6.47 -5.13
C ALA A 454 32.83 -7.84 -5.80
N VAL A 455 32.04 -8.01 -6.87
CA VAL A 455 31.97 -9.23 -7.65
C VAL A 455 32.18 -8.89 -9.12
N ASP A 456 33.16 -9.53 -9.74
CA ASP A 456 33.49 -9.35 -11.15
C ASP A 456 32.82 -10.44 -12.00
N PHE A 457 32.25 -10.07 -13.13
CA PHE A 457 31.70 -10.95 -14.16
C PHE A 457 32.18 -10.52 -15.55
N THR A 458 32.06 -11.42 -16.50
CA THR A 458 32.25 -11.16 -17.93
C THR A 458 30.90 -11.15 -18.63
N VAL A 459 30.75 -10.32 -19.66
CA VAL A 459 29.56 -10.35 -20.52
C VAL A 459 29.34 -11.75 -21.07
N GLY A 460 28.11 -12.26 -20.91
CA GLY A 460 27.73 -13.60 -21.37
C GLY A 460 27.82 -14.68 -20.29
N ASP A 461 28.41 -14.40 -19.12
CA ASP A 461 28.36 -15.30 -17.98
C ASP A 461 26.90 -15.70 -17.65
N VAL A 462 26.72 -16.91 -17.12
CA VAL A 462 25.46 -17.29 -16.48
C VAL A 462 25.71 -17.35 -14.98
N VAL A 463 24.87 -16.66 -14.21
CA VAL A 463 25.00 -16.51 -12.76
C VAL A 463 23.74 -17.03 -12.10
N GLU A 464 23.87 -17.85 -11.06
CA GLU A 464 22.78 -18.14 -10.12
C GLU A 464 22.83 -17.16 -8.96
N ASP A 465 21.73 -16.45 -8.75
CA ASP A 465 21.51 -15.71 -7.52
C ASP A 465 20.84 -16.65 -6.51
N ARG A 466 21.49 -16.86 -5.37
CA ARG A 466 20.98 -17.69 -4.28
C ARG A 466 20.68 -16.82 -3.06
N LEU A 467 19.46 -16.95 -2.55
CA LEU A 467 19.03 -16.30 -1.33
C LEU A 467 18.68 -17.34 -0.27
N THR A 468 19.14 -17.13 0.96
CA THR A 468 18.67 -17.85 2.15
C THR A 468 17.87 -16.90 3.02
N LEU A 469 16.65 -17.28 3.38
CA LEU A 469 15.77 -16.55 4.28
C LEU A 469 15.53 -17.37 5.54
N VAL A 470 15.79 -16.79 6.71
CA VAL A 470 15.37 -17.37 7.99
C VAL A 470 14.10 -16.67 8.46
N ASN A 471 13.03 -17.45 8.63
CA ASN A 471 11.75 -17.03 9.17
C ASN A 471 11.49 -17.74 10.53
N PRO A 472 11.61 -17.04 11.67
CA PRO A 472 11.59 -17.64 13.00
C PRO A 472 10.21 -18.12 13.48
N GLU A 473 9.13 -17.70 12.82
CA GLU A 473 7.73 -18.02 13.16
C GLU A 473 6.86 -18.07 11.91
N GLU A 474 5.66 -18.63 11.99
CA GLU A 474 4.71 -18.57 10.87
C GLU A 474 4.26 -17.12 10.64
N ARG A 475 4.26 -16.69 9.37
CA ARG A 475 3.87 -15.35 8.97
C ARG A 475 3.01 -15.38 7.73
N HIS A 476 2.19 -14.34 7.58
CA HIS A 476 1.29 -14.21 6.45
C HIS A 476 1.67 -13.02 5.57
N HIS A 477 1.37 -13.14 4.28
CA HIS A 477 1.59 -12.10 3.27
C HIS A 477 3.04 -11.60 3.25
N VAL A 478 3.99 -12.52 3.06
CA VAL A 478 5.43 -12.23 3.01
C VAL A 478 5.86 -11.95 1.58
N ALA A 479 6.58 -10.85 1.39
CA ALA A 479 7.26 -10.53 0.14
C ALA A 479 8.77 -10.72 0.32
N VAL A 480 9.39 -11.54 -0.55
CA VAL A 480 10.84 -11.70 -0.65
C VAL A 480 11.28 -11.09 -1.96
N VAL A 481 12.10 -10.05 -1.91
CA VAL A 481 12.45 -9.26 -3.10
C VAL A 481 13.96 -9.18 -3.26
N VAL A 482 14.40 -9.45 -4.48
CA VAL A 482 15.80 -9.51 -4.88
C VAL A 482 16.04 -8.50 -6.01
N PRO A 483 16.42 -7.25 -5.68
CA PRO A 483 16.79 -6.25 -6.68
C PRO A 483 18.05 -6.66 -7.45
N LEU A 484 18.10 -6.30 -8.73
CA LEU A 484 19.18 -6.62 -9.64
C LEU A 484 20.14 -5.44 -9.82
N ALA A 485 21.38 -5.74 -10.16
CA ALA A 485 22.30 -4.75 -10.71
C ALA A 485 21.90 -4.46 -12.17
N ALA A 486 21.84 -3.18 -12.57
CA ALA A 486 21.29 -2.79 -13.87
C ALA A 486 21.98 -3.38 -15.11
N GLY A 487 23.23 -3.84 -15.00
CA GLY A 487 23.93 -4.51 -16.10
C GLY A 487 23.63 -6.01 -16.24
N MET A 488 22.75 -6.56 -15.39
CA MET A 488 22.36 -7.96 -15.37
C MET A 488 20.86 -8.09 -15.66
N GLU A 489 20.49 -9.12 -16.42
CA GLU A 489 19.08 -9.42 -16.73
C GLU A 489 18.68 -10.79 -16.16
N PRO A 490 17.45 -10.94 -15.66
CA PRO A 490 16.95 -12.23 -15.19
C PRO A 490 16.61 -13.14 -16.38
N LEU A 491 17.03 -14.41 -16.29
CA LEU A 491 16.60 -15.43 -17.24
C LEU A 491 15.30 -16.05 -16.72
N ASN A 492 14.22 -15.93 -17.50
CA ASN A 492 12.93 -16.51 -17.13
C ASN A 492 12.76 -17.91 -17.76
N PRO A 493 12.79 -19.00 -16.96
CA PRO A 493 12.64 -20.36 -17.46
C PRO A 493 11.19 -20.69 -17.89
N GLU A 494 10.22 -19.84 -17.58
CA GLU A 494 8.79 -20.05 -17.91
C GLU A 494 8.43 -19.55 -19.31
N LEU A 495 9.36 -18.93 -20.05
CA LEU A 495 9.14 -18.56 -21.45
C LEU A 495 9.30 -19.78 -22.36
N ASP A 496 8.39 -19.95 -23.33
CA ASP A 496 8.47 -21.05 -24.31
C ASP A 496 9.79 -21.09 -25.08
N THR A 497 10.45 -19.94 -25.23
CA THR A 497 11.74 -19.79 -25.92
C THR A 497 12.94 -19.74 -24.96
N ALA A 498 12.76 -20.12 -23.68
CA ALA A 498 13.83 -20.06 -22.69
C ALA A 498 14.94 -21.08 -23.01
N PRO A 499 16.22 -20.69 -22.98
CA PRO A 499 17.31 -21.64 -23.12
C PRO A 499 17.45 -22.53 -21.87
N PRO A 500 18.01 -23.75 -21.98
CA PRO A 500 18.17 -24.65 -20.83
C PRO A 500 18.93 -24.04 -19.65
N GLU A 501 19.89 -23.15 -19.90
CA GLU A 501 20.65 -22.45 -18.85
C GLU A 501 19.82 -21.48 -17.99
N ALA A 502 18.59 -21.11 -18.43
CA ALA A 502 17.67 -20.30 -17.64
C ALA A 502 17.14 -21.06 -16.40
N THR A 503 17.17 -22.40 -16.44
CA THR A 503 16.71 -23.24 -15.33
C THR A 503 17.68 -23.16 -14.15
N PRO A 504 17.19 -22.77 -12.96
CA PRO A 504 18.01 -22.79 -11.74
C PRO A 504 18.44 -24.22 -11.39
N GLY A 505 19.66 -24.37 -10.89
CA GLY A 505 20.23 -25.65 -10.48
C GLY A 505 19.74 -26.12 -9.10
N ARG A 506 18.96 -25.29 -8.39
CA ARG A 506 18.30 -25.65 -7.13
C ARG A 506 16.83 -25.22 -7.19
N PRO A 507 15.89 -26.08 -6.77
CA PRO A 507 14.50 -25.67 -6.63
C PRO A 507 14.34 -24.72 -5.44
N LEU A 508 13.23 -23.98 -5.43
CA LEU A 508 12.80 -23.24 -4.24
C LEU A 508 12.45 -24.24 -3.13
N THR A 509 12.76 -23.92 -1.87
CA THR A 509 12.37 -24.77 -0.72
C THR A 509 10.86 -24.92 -0.60
N LEU A 510 10.11 -23.86 -0.90
CA LEU A 510 8.66 -23.83 -0.89
C LEU A 510 8.16 -23.01 -2.09
N ALA A 511 7.20 -23.55 -2.83
CA ALA A 511 6.57 -22.83 -3.93
C ALA A 511 5.83 -21.58 -3.41
N PRO A 512 6.09 -20.39 -3.96
CA PRO A 512 5.38 -19.17 -3.61
C PRO A 512 3.99 -19.13 -4.24
N ALA A 513 3.10 -18.32 -3.68
CA ALA A 513 1.82 -18.00 -4.29
C ALA A 513 1.99 -17.24 -5.63
N HIS A 514 3.06 -16.47 -5.77
CA HIS A 514 3.39 -15.76 -7.01
C HIS A 514 4.87 -15.43 -7.12
N VAL A 515 5.39 -15.43 -8.35
CA VAL A 515 6.74 -14.95 -8.68
C VAL A 515 6.63 -13.83 -9.71
N ALA A 516 7.15 -12.66 -9.38
CA ALA A 516 7.29 -11.55 -10.31
C ALA A 516 8.75 -11.43 -10.75
N ARG A 517 9.04 -11.74 -12.02
CA ARG A 517 10.35 -11.51 -12.65
C ARG A 517 10.26 -10.23 -13.48
N LEU A 518 10.81 -9.15 -12.94
CA LEU A 518 10.78 -7.81 -13.55
C LEU A 518 12.19 -7.40 -13.95
N ASP A 519 12.30 -6.40 -14.83
CA ASP A 519 13.57 -5.90 -15.35
C ASP A 519 14.57 -5.51 -14.24
N ASP A 520 14.08 -4.98 -13.10
CA ASP A 520 14.91 -4.47 -12.00
C ASP A 520 14.96 -5.38 -10.76
N ARG A 521 14.16 -6.46 -10.71
CA ARG A 521 14.06 -7.35 -9.54
C ARG A 521 13.35 -8.65 -9.83
N VAL A 522 13.66 -9.67 -9.04
CA VAL A 522 12.81 -10.85 -8.88
C VAL A 522 12.15 -10.80 -7.50
N ALA A 523 10.85 -11.10 -7.41
CA ALA A 523 10.10 -11.13 -6.17
C ALA A 523 9.29 -12.42 -6.02
N PHE A 524 9.26 -12.97 -4.81
CA PHE A 524 8.52 -14.17 -4.43
C PHE A 524 7.52 -13.79 -3.33
N TYR A 525 6.26 -14.16 -3.51
CA TYR A 525 5.18 -13.78 -2.60
C TYR A 525 4.53 -15.01 -1.98
N TYR A 526 4.32 -14.98 -0.67
CA TYR A 526 3.68 -16.04 0.09
C TYR A 526 2.47 -15.48 0.84
N GLU A 527 1.30 -16.10 0.68
CA GLU A 527 0.13 -15.80 1.51
C GLU A 527 0.33 -16.33 2.94
N THR A 528 0.93 -17.52 3.07
CA THR A 528 1.42 -18.08 4.35
C THR A 528 2.83 -18.63 4.15
N LEU A 529 3.75 -18.25 5.04
CA LEU A 529 5.12 -18.76 5.10
C LEU A 529 5.34 -19.34 6.51
N PRO A 530 5.43 -20.68 6.64
CA PRO A 530 5.70 -21.32 7.92
C PRO A 530 7.04 -20.87 8.54
N LYS A 531 7.25 -21.24 9.81
CA LYS A 531 8.57 -21.15 10.43
C LYS A 531 9.56 -22.04 9.68
N GLY A 532 10.72 -21.52 9.32
CA GLY A 532 11.75 -22.31 8.66
C GLY A 532 12.87 -21.49 8.01
N THR A 533 13.76 -22.21 7.34
CA THR A 533 14.80 -21.63 6.48
C THR A 533 14.46 -21.97 5.03
N TYR A 534 14.45 -20.97 4.18
CA TYR A 534 14.02 -21.07 2.78
C TYR A 534 15.14 -20.66 1.84
N GLU A 535 15.37 -21.49 0.82
CA GLU A 535 16.31 -21.25 -0.25
C GLU A 535 15.56 -20.79 -1.50
N PHE A 536 16.08 -19.75 -2.13
CA PHE A 536 15.62 -19.23 -3.42
C PHE A 536 16.78 -19.26 -4.40
N ALA A 537 16.50 -19.63 -5.64
CA ALA A 537 17.49 -19.59 -6.72
C ALA A 537 16.85 -19.15 -8.03
N PHE A 538 17.53 -18.26 -8.75
CA PHE A 538 17.18 -17.88 -10.11
C PHE A 538 18.43 -17.52 -10.91
N ARG A 539 18.30 -17.51 -12.24
CA ARG A 539 19.43 -17.27 -13.15
C ARG A 539 19.44 -15.83 -13.65
N LEU A 540 20.63 -15.29 -13.81
CA LEU A 540 20.93 -13.97 -14.31
C LEU A 540 21.99 -14.06 -15.41
N ARG A 541 21.98 -13.09 -16.33
CA ARG A 541 23.01 -12.91 -17.35
C ARG A 541 23.58 -11.48 -17.29
N PRO A 542 24.88 -11.29 -17.00
CA PRO A 542 25.58 -10.02 -17.19
C PRO A 542 25.66 -9.67 -18.68
N GLN A 543 25.16 -8.50 -19.07
CA GLN A 543 25.08 -8.09 -20.48
C GLN A 543 25.78 -6.77 -20.78
N VAL A 544 25.68 -5.79 -19.88
CA VAL A 544 26.19 -4.44 -20.12
C VAL A 544 27.50 -4.25 -19.33
N PRO A 545 28.65 -4.00 -19.98
CA PRO A 545 29.89 -3.68 -19.29
C PRO A 545 29.76 -2.41 -18.44
N GLY A 546 30.33 -2.43 -17.24
CA GLY A 546 30.28 -1.30 -16.33
C GLY A 546 30.38 -1.69 -14.86
N GLN A 547 30.12 -0.72 -13.99
CA GLN A 547 30.10 -0.89 -12.55
C GLN A 547 28.73 -0.49 -12.01
N PHE A 548 28.05 -1.44 -11.36
CA PHE A 548 26.66 -1.31 -10.95
C PHE A 548 26.51 -1.58 -9.46
N VAL A 549 25.62 -0.82 -8.83
CA VAL A 549 25.16 -1.15 -7.47
C VAL A 549 24.18 -2.31 -7.56
N GLN A 550 24.40 -3.33 -6.76
CA GLN A 550 23.41 -4.37 -6.46
C GLN A 550 22.77 -4.05 -5.11
N PRO A 551 21.50 -3.61 -5.10
CA PRO A 551 20.81 -3.32 -3.85
C PRO A 551 20.65 -4.58 -3.00
N ALA A 552 20.55 -4.40 -1.68
CA ALA A 552 20.27 -5.47 -0.74
C ALA A 552 18.95 -6.18 -1.08
N ALA A 553 18.97 -7.51 -1.08
CA ALA A 553 17.75 -8.31 -1.07
C ALA A 553 17.08 -8.21 0.30
N TYR A 554 15.75 -8.30 0.34
CA TYR A 554 14.99 -8.12 1.56
C TYR A 554 13.75 -9.02 1.61
N ALA A 555 13.25 -9.24 2.82
CA ALA A 555 11.96 -9.83 3.08
C ALA A 555 11.16 -8.95 4.05
N GLU A 556 9.84 -8.88 3.88
CA GLU A 556 8.95 -8.13 4.77
C GLU A 556 7.54 -8.70 4.78
N MET A 557 6.81 -8.51 5.88
CA MET A 557 5.37 -8.72 5.92
C MET A 557 4.67 -7.52 5.28
N MET A 558 3.80 -7.77 4.31
CA MET A 558 3.13 -6.73 3.53
C MET A 558 2.15 -5.87 4.35
N TYR A 559 1.57 -6.43 5.42
CA TYR A 559 0.58 -5.77 6.27
C TYR A 559 1.07 -5.57 7.70
N GLN A 560 2.37 -5.74 7.94
CA GLN A 560 3.03 -5.50 9.21
C GLN A 560 4.49 -5.10 8.94
N GLU A 561 4.67 -3.95 8.29
CA GLU A 561 5.93 -3.52 7.66
C GLU A 561 7.12 -3.36 8.63
N GLU A 562 6.85 -3.26 9.94
CA GLU A 562 7.88 -3.29 10.97
C GLU A 562 8.62 -4.64 11.04
N VAL A 563 7.97 -5.72 10.58
CA VAL A 563 8.56 -7.06 10.47
C VAL A 563 9.21 -7.22 9.10
N ARG A 564 10.52 -6.95 9.05
CA ARG A 564 11.33 -6.93 7.84
C ARG A 564 12.79 -7.30 8.10
N GLY A 565 13.49 -7.72 7.06
CA GLY A 565 14.93 -7.96 7.11
C GLY A 565 15.57 -7.76 5.76
N HIS A 566 16.84 -7.39 5.73
CA HIS A 566 17.60 -7.27 4.49
C HIS A 566 19.05 -7.72 4.67
N GLY A 567 19.62 -8.27 3.60
CA GLY A 567 21.01 -8.65 3.55
C GLY A 567 21.91 -7.47 3.22
N ASN A 568 23.16 -7.75 2.86
CA ASN A 568 24.10 -6.72 2.43
C ASN A 568 23.85 -6.30 0.96
N GLY A 569 24.15 -5.04 0.66
CA GLY A 569 24.35 -4.58 -0.70
C GLY A 569 25.73 -5.00 -1.25
N ALA A 570 25.86 -5.03 -2.57
CA ALA A 570 27.09 -5.42 -3.25
C ALA A 570 27.40 -4.55 -4.47
N LEU A 571 28.63 -4.64 -4.95
CA LEU A 571 29.09 -3.95 -6.14
C LEU A 571 29.37 -4.96 -7.26
N ILE A 572 28.70 -4.83 -8.39
CA ILE A 572 28.91 -5.70 -9.55
C ILE A 572 29.76 -4.98 -10.59
N ARG A 573 30.79 -5.65 -11.09
CA ARG A 573 31.64 -5.18 -12.19
C ARG A 573 31.52 -6.14 -13.35
N ILE A 574 31.14 -5.64 -14.52
CA ILE A 574 30.97 -6.44 -15.73
C ILE A 574 32.00 -5.98 -16.75
N ARG A 575 32.83 -6.90 -17.23
CA ARG A 575 33.89 -6.63 -18.22
C ARG A 575 33.52 -7.24 -19.56
N ARG A 576 34.06 -6.67 -20.64
CA ARG A 576 34.03 -7.34 -21.94
C ARG A 576 34.97 -8.56 -21.90
N PRO A 577 34.70 -9.60 -22.69
CA PRO A 577 35.69 -10.65 -22.92
C PRO A 577 36.98 -10.05 -23.49
N ASP A 578 38.14 -10.57 -23.10
CA ASP A 578 39.40 -10.13 -23.67
C ASP A 578 39.42 -10.47 -25.17
N GLY A 579 39.45 -9.45 -26.04
CA GLY A 579 39.56 -9.59 -27.51
C GLY A 579 38.39 -9.07 -28.37
N GLY A 580 37.49 -8.24 -27.83
CA GLY A 580 36.35 -7.65 -28.55
C GLY A 580 36.43 -6.15 -28.77
#